data_AF-A0A7Y3TWH7-F1
#
_entry.id   AF-A0A7Y3TWH7-F1
#
_cell.length_a   1.000
_cell.length_b   1.000
_cell.length_c   1.000
_cell.angle_alpha   90.00
_cell.angle_beta   90.00
_cell.angle_gamma   90.00
#
_symmetry.space_group_name_H-M   'P 1'
#
loop_
_entity.id
_entity.type
_entity.pdbx_description
1 polymer ?
#
loop_
_entity_poly.entity_id
_entity_poly.type
_entity_poly.pdbx_seq_one_letter_code
_entity_poly.pdbx_strand_id
1 'polypeptide(L)'
;MKRVTYTYSPRGLQRIFPNTRVDRFAITFVENRSQSISVAITGSPDELSFTYNRADSSRLYEYIFGYRPPIRQQLSSRFTGNTTIYDYEDCLGDGIATRYTLGGAAQFLLSGAELRYNERCEPPYTR
;
A
#
# COMPACT_ATOMS: atom_id res chain seq x y z
N MET A 1 7.36 3.87 25.25
CA MET A 1 7.30 3.59 23.80
C MET A 1 7.02 4.89 23.08
N LYS A 2 7.96 5.40 22.27
CA LYS A 2 7.78 6.67 21.54
C LYS A 2 7.28 6.38 20.13
N ARG A 3 6.08 6.85 19.81
CA ARG A 3 5.46 6.75 18.47
C ARG A 3 5.32 8.16 17.90
N VAL A 4 5.80 8.36 16.68
CA VAL A 4 5.72 9.65 15.96
C VAL A 4 5.23 9.39 14.54
N THR A 5 4.27 10.18 14.08
CA THR A 5 3.77 10.11 12.70
C THR A 5 4.03 11.44 12.02
N TYR A 6 4.74 11.38 10.88
CA TYR A 6 4.94 12.53 10.00
C TYR A 6 3.98 12.41 8.82
N THR A 7 3.27 13.51 8.51
CA THR A 7 2.40 13.59 7.34
C THR A 7 3.07 14.46 6.29
N TYR A 8 3.15 13.95 5.07
CA TYR A 8 3.80 14.58 3.93
C TYR A 8 2.77 15.07 2.92
N SER A 9 3.18 16.01 2.07
CA SER A 9 2.36 16.47 0.94
C SER A 9 2.08 15.32 -0.03
N PRO A 10 0.81 15.06 -0.40
CA PRO A 10 0.46 14.00 -1.34
C PRO A 10 0.71 14.37 -2.82
N ARG A 11 1.14 15.61 -3.11
CA ARG A 11 1.27 16.12 -4.50
C ARG A 11 2.15 15.26 -5.41
N GLY A 12 3.20 14.64 -4.88
CA GLY A 12 4.06 13.76 -5.67
C GLY A 12 3.37 12.44 -6.01
N LEU A 13 2.58 11.88 -5.08
CA LEU A 13 1.77 10.68 -5.31
C LEU A 13 0.65 10.93 -6.32
N GLN A 14 0.08 12.14 -6.35
CA GLN A 14 -0.90 12.53 -7.37
C GLN A 14 -0.37 12.39 -8.79
N ARG A 15 0.95 12.54 -9.01
CA ARG A 15 1.56 12.35 -10.34
C ARG A 15 1.61 10.88 -10.76
N ILE A 16 1.64 9.96 -9.79
CA ILE A 16 1.73 8.51 -10.01
C ILE A 16 0.35 7.90 -10.15
N PHE A 17 -0.62 8.48 -9.44
CA PHE A 17 -2.02 8.10 -9.47
C PHE A 17 -2.88 9.29 -9.94
N PRO A 18 -2.77 9.70 -11.22
CA PRO A 18 -3.35 10.95 -11.73
C PRO A 18 -4.88 11.01 -11.63
N ASN A 19 -5.55 9.87 -11.71
CA ASN A 19 -7.01 9.73 -11.69
C ASN A 19 -7.49 9.18 -10.33
N THR A 20 -6.86 9.61 -9.26
CA THR A 20 -7.25 9.25 -7.89
C THR A 20 -7.05 10.46 -7.00
N ARG A 21 -7.73 10.52 -5.86
CA ARG A 21 -7.48 11.53 -4.85
C ARG A 21 -6.60 10.94 -3.75
N VAL A 22 -5.42 11.50 -3.53
CA VAL A 22 -4.55 11.08 -2.42
C VAL A 22 -4.75 12.01 -1.21
N ASP A 23 -5.55 11.56 -0.26
CA ASP A 23 -5.94 12.34 0.93
C ASP A 23 -4.84 12.42 1.99
N ARG A 24 -4.04 11.36 2.12
CA ARG A 24 -3.01 11.29 3.16
C ARG A 24 -1.82 10.47 2.72
N PHE A 25 -0.63 10.97 3.02
CA PHE A 25 0.62 10.23 2.95
C PHE A 25 1.36 10.43 4.27
N ALA A 26 1.53 9.36 5.04
CA ALA A 26 2.13 9.44 6.37
C ALA A 26 3.10 8.29 6.63
N ILE A 27 4.12 8.56 7.43
CA ILE A 27 5.10 7.57 7.89
C ILE A 27 5.07 7.54 9.42
N THR A 28 4.87 6.36 9.98
CA THR A 28 4.88 6.12 11.43
C THR A 28 6.20 5.50 11.84
N PHE A 29 6.84 6.13 12.82
CA PHE A 29 8.07 5.66 13.46
C PHE A 29 7.76 5.15 14.86
N VAL A 30 8.40 4.03 15.23
CA VAL A 30 8.42 3.47 16.58
C VAL A 30 9.86 3.22 16.95
N GLU A 31 10.31 3.77 18.08
CA GLU A 31 11.70 3.65 18.54
C GLU A 31 12.71 4.06 17.46
N ASN A 32 12.45 5.20 16.79
CA ASN A 32 13.24 5.76 15.69
C ASN A 32 13.38 4.88 14.44
N ARG A 33 12.57 3.83 14.30
CA ARG A 33 12.51 2.98 13.11
C ARG A 33 11.17 3.18 12.39
N SER A 34 11.21 3.32 11.06
CA SER A 34 9.99 3.33 10.25
C SER A 34 9.27 1.99 10.41
N GLN A 35 8.01 2.02 10.82
CA GLN A 35 7.20 0.82 11.00
C GLN A 35 6.18 0.66 9.89
N SER A 36 5.52 1.76 9.54
CA SER A 36 4.57 1.75 8.44
C SER A 36 4.50 3.06 7.70
N ILE A 37 4.17 2.95 6.42
CA ILE A 37 3.89 4.04 5.51
C ILE A 37 2.46 3.85 5.06
N SER A 38 1.60 4.80 5.40
CA SER A 38 0.17 4.74 5.11
C SER A 38 -0.18 5.76 4.04
N VAL A 39 -0.83 5.29 2.97
CA VAL A 39 -1.39 6.15 1.93
C VAL A 39 -2.89 5.97 1.90
N ALA A 40 -3.63 7.04 2.20
CA ALA A 40 -5.06 7.08 1.97
C ALA A 40 -5.29 7.58 0.55
N ILE A 41 -5.79 6.69 -0.31
CA ILE A 41 -6.20 6.99 -1.68
C ILE A 41 -7.71 6.80 -1.70
N THR A 42 -8.44 7.87 -1.92
CA THR A 42 -9.87 7.86 -2.23
C THR A 42 -10.05 8.04 -3.72
N GLY A 43 -11.08 7.43 -4.27
CA GLY A 43 -11.60 7.86 -5.56
C GLY A 43 -12.14 9.30 -5.49
N SER A 44 -11.98 10.09 -6.55
CA SER A 44 -12.91 11.17 -6.93
C SER A 44 -14.38 10.72 -6.83
N PRO A 45 -15.34 11.67 -6.76
CA PRO A 45 -16.78 11.39 -6.74
C PRO A 45 -17.34 10.47 -7.85
N ASP A 46 -16.66 10.31 -9.00
CA ASP A 46 -17.00 9.30 -10.03
C ASP A 46 -16.17 7.99 -9.89
N GLU A 47 -15.14 7.99 -9.06
CA GLU A 47 -13.97 7.10 -9.04
C GLU A 47 -13.91 6.14 -7.82
N LEU A 48 -15.04 5.64 -7.32
CA LEU A 48 -15.02 4.41 -6.48
C LEU A 48 -14.51 3.18 -7.28
N SER A 49 -13.59 3.34 -8.23
CA SER A 49 -13.12 2.34 -9.19
C SER A 49 -11.60 2.14 -9.14
N PHE A 50 -10.87 2.77 -8.21
CA PHE A 50 -9.45 2.53 -8.10
C PHE A 50 -9.18 1.18 -7.44
N THR A 51 -8.65 0.22 -8.18
CA THR A 51 -8.52 -1.19 -7.73
C THR A 51 -7.18 -1.51 -7.06
N TYR A 52 -6.31 -0.50 -6.83
CA TYR A 52 -4.94 -0.61 -6.28
C TYR A 52 -4.29 -1.96 -6.58
N ASN A 53 -4.09 -2.19 -7.87
CA ASN A 53 -3.74 -3.50 -8.37
C ASN A 53 -2.24 -3.76 -8.25
N ARG A 54 -1.80 -4.82 -8.93
CA ARG A 54 -0.40 -5.17 -8.94
C ARG A 54 0.52 -4.04 -9.42
N ALA A 55 0.27 -3.46 -10.58
CA ALA A 55 1.10 -2.38 -11.10
C ALA A 55 1.13 -1.17 -10.16
N ASP A 56 0.02 -0.85 -9.50
CA ASP A 56 -0.10 0.30 -8.61
C ASP A 56 0.76 0.17 -7.35
N SER A 57 0.79 -1.02 -6.73
CA SER A 57 1.61 -1.22 -5.53
C SER A 57 3.11 -1.16 -5.82
N SER A 58 3.54 -1.63 -6.99
CA SER A 58 4.93 -1.51 -7.43
C SER A 58 5.32 -0.05 -7.70
N ARG A 59 4.42 0.75 -8.28
CA ARG A 59 4.62 2.20 -8.47
C ARG A 59 4.71 2.96 -7.15
N LEU A 60 3.88 2.60 -6.16
CA LEU A 60 3.96 3.20 -4.83
C LEU A 60 5.31 2.91 -4.17
N TYR A 61 5.76 1.66 -4.23
CA TYR A 61 7.08 1.26 -3.72
C TYR A 61 8.19 2.05 -4.40
N GLU A 62 8.20 2.10 -5.74
CA GLU A 62 9.25 2.77 -6.51
C GLU A 62 9.31 4.27 -6.21
N TYR A 63 8.17 4.92 -5.97
CA TYR A 63 8.14 6.31 -5.55
C TYR A 63 8.75 6.55 -4.17
N ILE A 64 8.49 5.65 -3.22
CA ILE A 64 8.96 5.78 -1.84
C ILE A 64 10.45 5.47 -1.74
N PHE A 65 10.91 4.39 -2.38
CA PHE A 65 12.26 3.86 -2.22
C PHE A 65 13.21 4.25 -3.36
N GLY A 66 12.69 4.73 -4.49
CA GLY A 66 13.49 5.17 -5.64
C GLY A 66 13.99 4.05 -6.56
N TYR A 67 13.54 2.81 -6.35
CA TYR A 67 13.87 1.65 -7.18
C TYR A 67 12.71 0.66 -7.24
N ARG A 68 12.73 -0.22 -8.25
CA ARG A 68 11.66 -1.23 -8.43
C ARG A 68 11.73 -2.32 -7.36
N PRO A 69 10.58 -2.83 -6.88
CA PRO A 69 10.55 -3.90 -5.90
C PRO A 69 11.30 -5.15 -6.41
N PRO A 70 12.21 -5.75 -5.63
CA PRO A 70 13.00 -6.91 -6.06
C PRO A 70 12.16 -8.16 -6.35
N ILE A 71 11.06 -8.33 -5.63
CA ILE A 71 10.11 -9.43 -5.81
C ILE A 71 8.69 -8.94 -5.76
N ARG A 72 7.78 -9.82 -6.20
CA ARG A 72 6.38 -9.67 -5.89
C ARG A 72 5.73 -11.01 -5.61
N GLN A 73 5.35 -11.25 -4.37
CA GLN A 73 4.75 -12.50 -3.94
C GLN A 73 3.55 -12.24 -3.04
N GLN A 74 2.39 -12.79 -3.37
CA GLN A 74 1.23 -12.69 -2.49
C GLN A 74 1.49 -13.51 -1.22
N LEU A 75 1.42 -12.84 -0.07
CA LEU A 75 1.54 -13.46 1.24
C LEU A 75 0.19 -13.99 1.74
N SER A 76 -0.86 -13.21 1.53
CA SER A 76 -2.21 -13.61 1.90
C SER A 76 -3.26 -12.90 1.07
N SER A 77 -4.40 -13.57 0.90
CA SER A 77 -5.64 -12.97 0.45
C SER A 77 -6.75 -13.52 1.34
N ARG A 78 -7.46 -12.64 2.04
CA ARG A 78 -8.51 -13.04 2.97
C ARG A 78 -9.82 -12.38 2.60
N PHE A 79 -10.84 -13.21 2.40
CA PHE A 79 -12.22 -12.76 2.28
C PHE A 79 -12.76 -12.32 3.65
N THR A 80 -13.35 -11.13 3.73
CA THR A 80 -13.81 -10.51 4.98
C THR A 80 -15.34 -10.38 5.03
N GLY A 81 -16.03 -11.50 5.27
CA GLY A 81 -17.40 -11.60 5.83
C GLY A 81 -18.58 -11.03 5.03
N ASN A 82 -18.35 -10.08 4.12
CA ASN A 82 -19.30 -9.52 3.17
C ASN A 82 -18.85 -9.93 1.77
N THR A 83 -19.79 -10.36 0.90
CA THR A 83 -19.59 -11.07 -0.39
C THR A 83 -18.68 -10.39 -1.41
N THR A 84 -18.12 -9.22 -1.12
CA THR A 84 -17.32 -8.44 -2.05
C THR A 84 -16.06 -7.82 -1.43
N ILE A 85 -15.69 -8.13 -0.18
CA ILE A 85 -14.51 -7.51 0.47
C ILE A 85 -13.36 -8.51 0.62
N TYR A 86 -12.18 -8.10 0.16
CA TYR A 86 -10.94 -8.87 0.19
C TYR A 86 -9.78 -8.03 0.74
N ASP A 87 -9.11 -8.55 1.76
CA ASP A 87 -7.83 -8.05 2.24
C ASP A 87 -6.70 -8.77 1.51
N TYR A 88 -5.77 -8.02 0.95
CA TYR A 88 -4.58 -8.54 0.29
C TYR A 88 -3.32 -8.11 1.05
N GLU A 89 -2.34 -8.99 1.04
CA GLU A 89 -0.98 -8.68 1.42
C GLU A 89 0.00 -9.27 0.39
N ASP A 90 0.86 -8.43 -0.16
CA ASP A 90 1.93 -8.82 -1.09
C ASP A 90 3.30 -8.43 -0.50
N CYS A 91 4.28 -9.32 -0.57
CA CYS A 91 5.70 -8.97 -0.44
C CYS A 91 6.16 -8.19 -1.66
N LEU A 92 6.92 -7.12 -1.41
CA LEU A 92 7.58 -6.31 -2.42
C LEU A 92 9.11 -6.43 -2.37
N GLY A 93 9.64 -7.20 -1.41
CA GLY A 93 11.07 -7.37 -1.19
C GLY A 93 11.64 -6.37 -0.19
N ASP A 94 12.89 -6.60 0.20
CA ASP A 94 13.71 -5.81 1.12
C ASP A 94 13.04 -5.60 2.48
N GLY A 95 12.34 -6.64 2.94
CA GLY A 95 11.58 -6.60 4.18
C GLY A 95 10.30 -5.76 4.09
N ILE A 96 9.83 -5.40 2.90
CA ILE A 96 8.63 -4.57 2.72
C ILE A 96 7.45 -5.42 2.20
N ALA A 97 6.33 -5.33 2.91
CA ALA A 97 5.03 -5.82 2.46
C ALA A 97 4.07 -4.65 2.22
N THR A 98 3.16 -4.81 1.26
CA THR A 98 2.00 -3.92 1.06
C THR A 98 0.73 -4.62 1.49
N ARG A 99 -0.14 -3.91 2.22
CA ARG A 99 -1.49 -4.34 2.58
C ARG A 99 -2.52 -3.38 2.00
N TYR A 100 -3.62 -3.92 1.48
CA TYR A 100 -4.73 -3.13 0.94
C TYR A 100 -6.03 -3.94 0.99
N THR A 101 -7.16 -3.24 0.96
CA THR A 101 -8.49 -3.84 1.02
C THR A 101 -9.31 -3.42 -0.20
N LEU A 102 -9.79 -4.41 -0.96
CA LEU A 102 -10.69 -4.20 -2.09
C LEU A 102 -12.13 -4.56 -1.69
N GLY A 103 -13.11 -3.87 -2.28
CA GLY A 103 -14.52 -3.95 -1.92
C GLY A 103 -15.46 -3.70 -3.08
N GLY A 104 -16.71 -4.16 -2.94
CA GLY A 104 -17.80 -3.89 -3.90
C GLY A 104 -17.73 -4.71 -5.18
N ALA A 105 -18.75 -4.58 -6.03
CA ALA A 105 -18.87 -5.37 -7.28
C ALA A 105 -17.68 -5.16 -8.23
N ALA A 106 -17.07 -3.96 -8.22
CA ALA A 106 -15.93 -3.59 -9.04
C ALA A 106 -14.56 -3.79 -8.35
N GLN A 107 -14.52 -4.31 -7.11
CA GLN A 107 -13.29 -4.57 -6.35
C GLN A 107 -12.38 -3.33 -6.19
N PHE A 108 -12.94 -2.22 -5.74
CA PHE A 108 -12.22 -0.95 -5.53
C PHE A 108 -11.62 -0.84 -4.13
N LEU A 109 -10.60 0.00 -3.99
CA LEU A 109 -9.87 0.27 -2.75
C LEU A 109 -10.78 0.98 -1.74
N LEU A 110 -10.95 0.38 -0.55
CA LEU A 110 -11.89 0.91 0.46
C LEU A 110 -11.27 1.92 1.44
N SER A 111 -9.97 1.81 1.74
CA SER A 111 -9.37 2.53 2.88
C SER A 111 -8.00 3.15 2.58
N GLY A 112 -7.34 2.71 1.51
CA GLY A 112 -5.95 3.04 1.23
C GLY A 112 -5.02 1.82 1.21
N ALA A 113 -3.74 2.09 1.02
CA ALA A 113 -2.68 1.10 1.03
C ALA A 113 -1.66 1.40 2.13
N GLU A 114 -1.10 0.36 2.72
CA GLU A 114 -0.07 0.46 3.76
C GLU A 114 1.16 -0.35 3.35
N LEU A 115 2.34 0.26 3.39
CA LEU A 115 3.61 -0.46 3.37
C LEU A 115 4.10 -0.65 4.80
N ARG A 116 4.61 -1.84 5.12
CA ARG A 116 5.13 -2.16 6.45
C ARG A 116 6.32 -3.10 6.38
N TYR A 117 7.12 -3.07 7.43
CA TYR A 117 8.16 -4.09 7.60
C TYR A 117 7.54 -5.47 7.79
N ASN A 118 8.08 -6.47 7.10
CA ASN A 118 7.74 -7.88 7.24
C ASN A 118 8.99 -8.72 6.93
N GLU A 119 9.48 -9.45 7.93
CA GLU A 119 10.67 -10.31 7.82
C GLU A 119 10.54 -11.38 6.73
N ARG A 120 9.31 -11.82 6.39
CA ARG A 120 9.06 -12.79 5.31
C ARG A 120 9.37 -12.24 3.92
N CYS A 121 9.57 -10.92 3.80
CA CYS A 121 9.92 -10.26 2.57
C CYS A 121 11.40 -9.88 2.50
N GLU A 122 12.23 -10.29 3.47
CA GLU A 122 13.69 -10.10 3.41
C GLU A 122 14.36 -11.10 2.45
N PRO A 123 15.52 -10.74 1.86
CA PRO A 123 16.36 -11.70 1.15
C PRO A 123 16.82 -12.87 2.06
N PRO A 124 17.16 -14.04 1.48
CA PRO A 124 17.16 -14.35 0.05
C PRO A 124 15.77 -14.68 -0.47
N TYR A 125 15.50 -14.30 -1.72
CA TYR A 125 14.24 -14.61 -2.38
C TYR A 125 14.32 -15.96 -3.09
N THR A 126 13.40 -16.87 -2.76
CA THR A 126 13.13 -18.04 -3.60
C THR A 126 12.52 -17.56 -4.92
N ARG A 127 13.28 -17.68 -6.01
CA ARG A 127 12.84 -17.37 -7.38
C ARG A 127 11.94 -18.47 -7.93
#